data_AF-A0A2G6Q3C9-F1
#
_entry.id   AF-A0A2G6Q3C9-F1
#
_cell.length_a   1.000
_cell.length_b   1.000
_cell.length_c   1.000
_cell.angle_alpha   90.00
_cell.angle_beta   90.00
_cell.angle_gamma   90.00
#
_symmetry.space_group_name_H-M   'P 1'
#
loop_
_entity.id
_entity.type
_entity.pdbx_description
1 polymer ?
#
loop_
_entity_poly.entity_id
_entity_poly.type
_entity_poly.pdbx_seq_one_letter_code
_entity_poly.pdbx_strand_id
1 'polypeptide(L)'
;MTTIIFIAVLIAITYALSSTPQTKKKKKTASFGGRQKRWSSSARPALPVDKGQMLRCHNCGAFFPESRAIRSQVHDLELHFCSQNCKAHFKVQ
;
A
#
# COMPACT_ATOMS: atom_id res chain seq x y z
N MET A 1 -21.86 14.27 -29.72
CA MET A 1 -21.03 15.46 -29.39
C MET A 1 -21.21 15.91 -27.94
N THR A 2 -22.43 16.02 -27.39
CA THR A 2 -22.67 16.40 -25.99
C THR A 2 -22.19 15.38 -24.94
N THR A 3 -22.23 14.09 -25.25
CA THR A 3 -21.79 13.00 -24.36
C THR A 3 -20.29 13.03 -24.04
N ILE A 4 -19.46 13.41 -25.00
CA ILE A 4 -18.00 13.51 -24.84
C ILE A 4 -17.63 14.67 -23.90
N ILE A 5 -18.37 15.79 -23.98
CA ILE A 5 -18.19 16.97 -23.11
C ILE A 5 -18.53 16.62 -21.66
N PHE A 6 -19.62 15.88 -21.42
CA PHE A 6 -20.03 15.47 -20.08
C PHE A 6 -18.99 14.57 -19.40
N ILE A 7 -18.39 13.62 -20.13
CA ILE A 7 -17.34 12.73 -19.62
C ILE A 7 -16.07 13.53 -19.28
N ALA A 8 -15.65 14.48 -20.12
CA ALA A 8 -14.48 15.31 -19.86
C ALA A 8 -14.63 16.16 -18.58
N VAL A 9 -15.83 16.69 -18.33
CA VAL A 9 -16.13 17.45 -17.11
C VAL A 9 -16.07 16.58 -15.87
N LEU A 10 -16.61 15.35 -15.92
CA LEU A 10 -16.54 14.40 -14.81
C LEU A 10 -15.10 14.05 -14.43
N ILE A 11 -14.25 13.79 -15.41
CA ILE A 11 -12.83 13.49 -15.18
C ILE A 11 -12.13 14.69 -14.53
N ALA A 12 -12.36 15.91 -15.03
CA ALA A 12 -11.75 17.13 -14.47
C ALA A 12 -12.10 17.36 -12.99
N ILE A 13 -13.34 17.10 -12.58
CA ILE A 13 -13.78 17.24 -11.18
C ILE A 13 -13.09 16.20 -10.28
N THR A 14 -12.96 14.94 -10.73
CA THR A 14 -12.29 13.87 -9.96
C THR A 14 -10.81 14.19 -9.71
N TYR A 15 -10.10 14.73 -10.71
CA TYR A 15 -8.69 15.11 -10.57
C TYR A 15 -8.49 16.37 -9.69
N ALA A 16 -9.45 17.30 -9.67
CA ALA A 16 -9.41 18.46 -8.78
C ALA A 16 -9.53 18.08 -7.30
N LEU A 17 -10.31 17.04 -6.96
CA LEU A 17 -10.46 16.56 -5.57
C LEU A 17 -9.25 15.77 -5.06
N SER A 18 -8.51 15.09 -5.94
CA SER A 18 -7.34 14.26 -5.55
C SER A 18 -6.03 15.05 -5.47
N SER A 19 -6.04 16.33 -5.84
CA SER A 19 -4.85 17.20 -5.87
C SER A 19 -4.80 18.19 -4.70
N THR A 20 -5.37 17.83 -3.54
CA THR A 20 -4.85 18.34 -2.26
C THR A 20 -3.66 17.48 -1.85
N PRO A 21 -2.41 17.85 -2.19
CA PRO A 21 -1.25 17.25 -1.54
C PRO A 21 -1.43 17.47 -0.05
N GLN A 22 -1.20 16.44 0.77
CA GLN A 22 -0.97 16.65 2.20
C GLN A 22 0.18 17.65 2.31
N THR A 23 -0.18 18.91 2.50
CA THR A 23 0.69 19.96 2.98
C THR A 23 1.40 19.38 4.17
N LYS A 24 2.70 19.14 3.99
CA LYS A 24 3.73 19.06 5.01
C LYS A 24 3.31 19.91 6.22
N LYS A 25 2.64 19.30 7.20
CA LYS A 25 2.58 19.87 8.54
C LYS A 25 3.94 19.59 9.17
N LYS A 26 4.88 20.51 8.93
CA LYS A 26 6.03 20.72 9.81
C LYS A 26 5.51 21.01 11.22
N LYS A 27 6.33 20.63 12.23
CA LYS A 27 6.23 20.84 13.70
C LYS A 27 5.52 19.71 14.45
N LYS A 28 6.11 19.01 15.42
CA LYS A 28 7.25 19.34 16.32
C LYS A 28 8.07 18.07 16.59
N THR A 29 9.39 18.13 16.37
CA THR A 29 10.36 17.19 16.96
C THR A 29 10.42 17.48 18.45
N ALA A 30 9.87 16.58 19.26
CA ALA A 30 10.10 16.58 20.70
C ALA A 30 11.55 16.13 20.96
N SER A 31 12.38 17.04 21.47
CA SER A 31 13.67 16.70 22.07
C SER A 31 13.41 15.86 23.31
N PHE A 32 13.55 14.54 23.20
CA PHE A 32 13.64 13.65 24.36
C PHE A 32 15.06 13.11 24.43
N GLY A 33 15.90 13.80 25.21
CA GLY A 33 17.17 13.26 25.66
C GLY A 33 16.89 12.00 26.47
N GLY A 34 17.36 10.86 25.97
CA GLY A 34 17.18 9.58 26.62
C GLY A 34 17.99 8.52 25.93
N ARG A 35 19.23 8.33 26.39
CA ARG A 35 20.07 7.13 26.21
C ARG A 35 19.76 6.34 24.93
N GLN A 36 20.44 6.66 23.83
CA GLN A 36 20.70 5.65 22.80
C GLN A 36 21.55 4.56 23.45
N LYS A 37 20.89 3.55 24.01
CA LYS A 37 21.52 2.28 24.35
C LYS A 37 22.17 1.80 23.06
N ARG A 38 23.50 1.65 23.08
CA ARG A 38 24.24 0.80 22.14
C ARG A 38 23.40 -0.46 21.91
N TRP A 39 22.85 -0.62 20.72
CA TRP A 39 22.42 -1.93 20.27
C TRP A 39 23.72 -2.70 20.05
N SER A 40 24.18 -3.34 21.13
CA SER A 40 25.24 -4.31 21.08
C SER A 40 24.88 -5.33 20.01
N SER A 41 25.85 -5.58 19.16
CA SER A 41 25.89 -6.54 18.07
C SER A 41 25.68 -7.97 18.60
N SER A 42 24.48 -8.28 19.09
CA SER A 42 24.04 -9.67 19.16
C SER A 42 23.70 -10.04 17.74
N ALA A 43 24.56 -10.85 17.11
CA ALA A 43 24.29 -11.57 15.89
C ALA A 43 23.00 -12.37 16.08
N ARG A 44 21.86 -11.71 15.83
CA ARG A 44 20.60 -12.39 15.60
C ARG A 44 20.86 -13.30 14.40
N PRO A 45 20.47 -14.58 14.43
CA PRO A 45 20.54 -15.41 13.24
C PRO A 45 19.85 -14.59 12.15
N ALA A 46 20.57 -14.34 11.06
CA ALA A 46 20.02 -13.65 9.91
C ALA A 46 18.80 -14.48 9.52
N LEU A 47 17.60 -13.98 9.88
CA LEU A 47 16.36 -14.55 9.38
C LEU A 47 16.56 -14.62 7.87
N PRO A 48 16.29 -15.78 7.24
CA PRO A 48 16.51 -15.95 5.82
C PRO A 48 15.89 -14.75 5.15
N VAL A 49 16.75 -13.88 4.62
CA VAL A 49 16.30 -12.68 3.93
C VAL A 49 15.63 -13.26 2.71
N ASP A 50 14.31 -13.36 2.79
CA ASP A 50 13.46 -13.90 1.76
C ASP A 50 13.71 -12.97 0.56
N LYS A 51 14.61 -13.40 -0.34
CA LYS A 51 14.92 -12.70 -1.60
C LYS A 51 13.75 -12.85 -2.58
N GLY A 52 12.59 -13.32 -2.11
CA GLY A 52 11.37 -13.43 -2.87
C GLY A 52 10.84 -12.05 -3.24
N GLN A 53 10.16 -12.00 -4.37
CA GLN A 53 9.44 -10.81 -4.80
C GLN A 53 8.39 -10.46 -3.72
N MET A 54 8.38 -9.20 -3.29
CA MET A 54 7.36 -8.69 -2.38
C MET A 54 6.19 -8.17 -3.21
N LEU A 55 4.99 -8.64 -2.92
CA LEU A 55 3.76 -8.21 -3.55
C LEU A 55 2.97 -7.31 -2.61
N ARG A 56 2.10 -6.47 -3.17
CA ARG A 56 1.20 -5.60 -2.42
C ARG A 56 -0.20 -6.19 -2.44
N CYS A 57 -0.81 -6.36 -1.26
CA CYS A 57 -2.17 -6.88 -1.14
C CYS A 57 -3.17 -5.90 -1.75
N HIS A 58 -4.04 -6.38 -2.62
CA HIS A 58 -5.00 -5.54 -3.33
C HIS A 58 -6.10 -4.97 -2.41
N ASN A 59 -6.43 -5.66 -1.31
CA ASN A 59 -7.44 -5.19 -0.35
C ASN A 59 -6.87 -4.23 0.70
N CYS A 60 -5.85 -4.66 1.48
CA CYS A 60 -5.33 -3.88 2.60
C CYS A 60 -4.06 -3.06 2.28
N GLY A 61 -3.47 -3.23 1.09
CA GLY A 61 -2.25 -2.53 0.68
C GLY A 61 -0.96 -2.97 1.38
N ALA A 62 -1.00 -3.97 2.27
CA ALA A 62 0.17 -4.49 2.96
C ALA A 62 1.12 -5.21 2.00
N PHE A 63 2.43 -5.05 2.21
CA PHE A 63 3.44 -5.84 1.49
C PHE A 63 3.62 -7.21 2.14
N PHE A 64 3.71 -8.25 1.32
CA PHE A 64 3.88 -9.62 1.77
C PHE A 64 4.68 -10.42 0.72
N PRO A 65 5.37 -11.51 1.11
CA PRO A 65 6.17 -12.29 0.17
C PRO A 65 5.27 -13.05 -0.81
N GLU A 66 5.67 -13.12 -2.08
CA GLU A 66 4.94 -13.84 -3.13
C GLU A 66 4.62 -15.30 -2.76
N SER A 67 5.49 -15.95 -1.99
CA SER A 67 5.27 -17.32 -1.48
C SER A 67 3.99 -17.49 -0.65
N ARG A 68 3.42 -16.39 -0.14
CA ARG A 68 2.17 -16.34 0.62
C ARG A 68 1.01 -15.72 -0.17
N ALA A 69 1.17 -15.50 -1.48
CA ALA A 69 0.15 -14.87 -2.31
C ALA A 69 -1.04 -15.77 -2.55
N ILE A 70 -2.23 -15.26 -2.20
CA ILE A 70 -3.49 -15.83 -2.65
C ILE A 70 -3.90 -15.08 -3.91
N ARG A 71 -3.90 -15.79 -5.03
CA ARG A 71 -4.23 -15.23 -6.35
C ARG A 71 -5.74 -15.28 -6.59
N SER A 72 -6.25 -14.30 -7.32
CA SER A 72 -7.61 -14.29 -7.85
C SER A 72 -7.62 -13.57 -9.19
N GLN A 73 -8.25 -14.19 -10.19
CA GLN A 73 -8.43 -13.57 -11.49
C GLN A 73 -9.81 -12.91 -11.52
N VAL A 74 -9.85 -11.62 -11.81
CA VAL A 74 -11.08 -10.85 -11.98
C VAL A 74 -10.99 -10.15 -13.33
N HIS A 75 -11.81 -10.60 -14.28
CA HIS A 75 -11.67 -10.24 -15.70
C HIS A 75 -10.24 -10.55 -16.19
N ASP A 76 -9.56 -9.57 -16.79
CA ASP A 76 -8.20 -9.69 -17.32
C ASP A 76 -7.10 -9.26 -16.32
N LEU A 77 -7.45 -9.07 -15.04
CA LEU A 77 -6.52 -8.67 -13.99
C LEU A 77 -6.24 -9.81 -13.00
N GLU A 78 -4.96 -10.07 -12.75
CA GLU A 78 -4.50 -10.93 -11.66
C GLU A 78 -4.36 -10.09 -10.38
N LEU A 79 -5.14 -10.43 -9.36
CA LEU A 79 -5.14 -9.78 -8.06
C LEU A 79 -4.44 -10.67 -7.03
N HIS A 80 -3.62 -10.05 -6.17
CA HIS A 80 -2.89 -10.73 -5.10
C HIS A 80 -3.39 -10.29 -3.72
N PHE A 81 -3.66 -11.26 -2.85
CA PHE A 81 -4.14 -11.04 -1.49
C PHE A 81 -3.20 -11.69 -0.47
N CYS A 82 -2.99 -11.01 0.67
CA CYS A 82 -2.14 -11.51 1.75
C CYS A 82 -2.84 -12.53 2.67
N SER A 83 -4.17 -12.67 2.61
CA SER A 83 -4.95 -13.61 3.41
C SER A 83 -6.31 -13.93 2.78
N GLN A 84 -6.91 -15.06 3.16
CA GLN A 84 -8.25 -15.43 2.69
C GLN A 84 -9.30 -14.39 3.12
N ASN A 85 -9.13 -13.79 4.29
CA ASN A 85 -10.01 -12.72 4.76
C ASN A 85 -9.93 -11.49 3.85
N CYS A 86 -8.72 -11.10 3.42
CA CYS A 86 -8.54 -10.01 2.47
C CYS A 86 -9.20 -10.31 1.12
N LYS A 87 -9.15 -11.57 0.66
CA LYS A 87 -9.85 -12.00 -0.56
C LYS A 87 -11.37 -11.97 -0.39
N ALA A 88 -11.90 -12.46 0.73
CA ALA A 88 -13.34 -12.54 0.99
C ALA A 88 -14.02 -11.15 1.13
N HIS A 89 -13.31 -10.18 1.73
CA HIS A 89 -13.81 -8.81 1.89
C HIS A 89 -13.53 -7.90 0.69
N PHE A 90 -12.82 -8.38 -0.32
CA PHE A 90 -12.60 -7.63 -1.54
C PHE A 90 -13.88 -7.60 -2.37
N LYS A 91 -14.55 -6.45 -2.42
CA LYS A 91 -15.68 -6.19 -3.30
C LYS A 91 -15.17 -5.42 -4.51
N VAL A 92 -15.31 -6.02 -5.70
CA VAL A 92 -15.03 -5.35 -6.98
C VAL A 92 -15.96 -4.13 -7.06
N GLN A 93 -15.38 -2.93 -7.08
CA GLN A 93 -16.09 -1.67 -7.32
C GLN A 93 -15.74 -1.13 -8.69
#